data_AF-A0A7S4FQE7-F1
#
_entry.id   AF-A0A7S4FQE7-F1
#
_cell.length_a   1.000
_cell.length_b   1.000
_cell.length_c   1.000
_cell.angle_alpha   90.00
_cell.angle_beta   90.00
_cell.angle_gamma   90.00
#
_symmetry.space_group_name_H-M   'P 1'
#
loop_
_entity.id
_entity.type
_entity.pdbx_description
1 polymer ?
#
loop_
_entity_poly.entity_id
_entity_poly.type
_entity_poly.pdbx_seq_one_letter_code
_entity_poly.pdbx_strand_id
1 'polypeptide(L)'
;QQHLTGSGAITLVALARRGVQERQYLQRWEAVQLLYSFSKLHVRDEELVHGIGKRLLWPDIFPELNGQDVSMTLWAMAKVRAPHPELVVAFGKLIADDEFASALSAQSL
;
A
#
# COMPACT_ATOMS: atom_id res chain seq x y z
N GLN A 1 17.25 -13.16 14.46
CA GLN A 1 17.21 -12.68 13.06
C GLN A 1 16.86 -13.89 12.20
N GLN A 2 15.59 -14.07 11.84
CA GLN A 2 15.18 -15.22 11.02
C GLN A 2 15.30 -14.87 9.54
N HIS A 3 16.12 -15.66 8.84
CA HIS A 3 16.30 -15.67 7.40
C HIS A 3 14.97 -16.03 6.71
N LEU A 4 14.21 -15.02 6.26
CA LEU A 4 13.09 -15.21 5.34
C LEU A 4 13.61 -15.18 3.91
N THR A 5 14.51 -16.11 3.59
CA THR A 5 14.95 -16.43 2.23
C THR A 5 14.25 -17.68 1.70
N GLY A 6 13.12 -18.06 2.29
CA GLY A 6 12.32 -19.23 1.92
C GLY A 6 11.09 -18.80 1.13
N SER A 7 10.91 -19.37 -0.06
CA SER A 7 9.70 -19.49 -0.91
C SER A 7 8.64 -18.36 -0.84
N GLY A 8 8.06 -18.05 0.32
CA GLY A 8 7.06 -17.02 0.52
C GLY A 8 7.46 -15.62 0.04
N ALA A 9 8.69 -15.16 0.30
CA ALA A 9 9.13 -13.85 -0.20
C ALA A 9 9.22 -13.82 -1.74
N ILE A 10 9.64 -14.94 -2.35
CA ILE A 10 9.71 -15.09 -3.81
C ILE A 10 8.29 -15.09 -4.41
N THR A 11 7.36 -15.84 -3.82
CA THR A 11 5.95 -15.89 -4.25
C THR A 11 5.29 -14.51 -4.12
N LEU A 12 5.56 -13.78 -3.03
CA LEU A 12 5.04 -12.45 -2.81
C LEU A 12 5.55 -11.44 -3.86
N VAL A 13 6.84 -11.50 -4.18
CA VAL A 13 7.45 -10.67 -5.25
C VAL A 13 6.87 -11.04 -6.61
N ALA A 14 6.68 -12.32 -6.91
CA ALA A 14 6.08 -12.77 -8.16
C ALA A 14 4.63 -12.30 -8.30
N LEU A 15 3.84 -12.40 -7.23
CA LEU A 15 2.45 -11.92 -7.18
C LEU A 15 2.39 -10.40 -7.39
N ALA A 16 3.24 -9.64 -6.69
CA ALA A 16 3.34 -8.20 -6.85
C ALA A 16 3.75 -7.80 -8.28
N ARG A 17 4.78 -8.45 -8.85
CA ARG A 17 5.22 -8.24 -10.23
C ARG A 17 4.07 -8.44 -11.20
N ARG A 18 3.37 -9.56 -11.08
CA ARG A 18 2.23 -9.89 -11.92
C ARG A 18 1.11 -8.84 -11.78
N GLY A 19 0.75 -8.48 -10.54
CA GLY A 19 -0.29 -7.49 -10.26
C GLY A 19 0.02 -6.10 -10.82
N VAL A 20 1.27 -5.67 -10.77
CA VAL A 20 1.72 -4.38 -11.34
C VAL A 20 1.78 -4.42 -12.87
N GLN A 21 2.26 -5.53 -13.45
CA GLN A 21 2.43 -5.67 -14.90
C GLN A 21 1.10 -5.85 -15.64
N GLU A 22 0.18 -6.66 -15.10
CA GLU A 22 -1.09 -6.98 -15.74
C GLU A 22 -2.15 -5.89 -15.54
N ARG A 23 -1.84 -4.82 -14.79
CA ARG A 23 -2.63 -3.57 -14.61
C ARG A 23 -4.10 -3.73 -14.19
N GLN A 24 -4.64 -4.94 -14.03
CA GLN A 24 -6.09 -5.16 -13.89
C GLN A 24 -6.52 -5.99 -12.68
N TYR A 25 -5.60 -6.48 -11.84
CA TYR A 25 -5.97 -7.46 -10.81
C TYR A 25 -5.75 -7.08 -9.36
N LEU A 26 -4.89 -6.11 -9.04
CA LEU A 26 -4.72 -5.74 -7.64
C LEU A 26 -5.93 -4.94 -7.16
N GLN A 27 -6.75 -5.61 -6.34
CA GLN A 27 -7.82 -4.98 -5.57
C GLN A 27 -7.22 -4.08 -4.49
N ARG A 28 -8.01 -3.12 -4.00
CA ARG A 28 -7.64 -2.21 -2.90
C ARG A 28 -6.93 -2.93 -1.76
N TRP A 29 -7.59 -3.96 -1.19
CA TRP A 29 -7.09 -4.68 -0.03
C TRP A 29 -5.80 -5.47 -0.34
N GLU A 30 -5.66 -6.00 -1.55
CA GLU A 30 -4.48 -6.77 -1.97
C GLU A 30 -3.25 -5.87 -2.08
N ALA A 31 -3.42 -4.66 -2.64
CA ALA A 31 -2.34 -3.68 -2.73
C ALA A 31 -1.84 -3.27 -1.34
N VAL A 32 -2.75 -2.98 -0.41
CA VAL A 32 -2.40 -2.64 0.98
C VAL A 32 -1.69 -3.80 1.67
N GLN A 33 -2.20 -5.03 1.54
CA GLN A 33 -1.61 -6.21 2.16
C GLN A 33 -0.26 -6.59 1.57
N LEU A 34 -0.04 -6.37 0.27
CA LEU A 34 1.27 -6.55 -0.35
C LEU A 34 2.28 -5.56 0.22
N LEU A 35 1.95 -4.26 0.30
CA LEU A 35 2.85 -3.28 0.91
C LEU A 35 3.18 -3.63 2.37
N TYR A 36 2.17 -3.99 3.15
CA TYR A 36 2.36 -4.44 4.52
C TYR A 36 3.27 -5.67 4.59
N SER A 37 3.04 -6.69 3.75
CA SER A 37 3.85 -7.91 3.72
C SER A 37 5.29 -7.63 3.31
N PHE A 38 5.52 -6.78 2.30
CA PHE A 38 6.85 -6.32 1.88
C PHE A 38 7.59 -5.68 3.06
N SER A 39 6.90 -4.86 3.85
CA SER A 39 7.48 -4.22 5.02
C SER A 39 7.85 -5.18 6.15
N LYS A 40 7.01 -6.20 6.40
CA LYS A 40 7.24 -7.24 7.41
C LYS A 40 8.39 -8.17 7.03
N LEU A 41 8.53 -8.44 5.74
CA LEU A 41 9.57 -9.31 5.18
C LEU A 41 10.84 -8.55 4.79
N HIS A 42 10.87 -7.22 4.99
CA HIS A 42 11.98 -6.35 4.59
C HIS A 42 12.37 -6.45 3.11
N VAL A 43 11.38 -6.72 2.25
CA VAL A 43 11.56 -6.70 0.79
C VAL A 43 11.66 -5.24 0.34
N ARG A 44 12.82 -4.87 -0.21
CA ARG A 44 13.15 -3.50 -0.67
C ARG A 44 13.22 -3.42 -2.19
N ASP A 45 12.17 -3.88 -2.85
CA ASP A 45 12.01 -3.71 -4.30
C ASP A 45 11.26 -2.39 -4.53
N GLU A 46 12.01 -1.29 -4.66
CA GLU A 46 11.44 0.06 -4.77
C GLU A 46 10.52 0.20 -5.98
N GLU A 47 10.88 -0.40 -7.10
CA GLU A 47 10.07 -0.38 -8.32
C GLU A 47 8.71 -1.05 -8.08
N LEU A 48 8.67 -2.20 -7.41
CA LEU A 48 7.42 -2.87 -7.06
C LEU A 48 6.63 -2.11 -6.02
N VAL A 49 7.28 -1.58 -4.98
CA VAL A 49 6.61 -0.78 -3.96
C VAL A 49 5.97 0.46 -4.58
N HIS A 50 6.67 1.14 -5.50
CA HIS A 50 6.10 2.24 -6.27
C HIS A 50 4.98 1.78 -7.20
N GLY A 51 5.14 0.65 -7.88
CA GLY A 51 4.09 0.10 -8.75
C GLY A 51 2.79 -0.18 -7.98
N ILE A 52 2.90 -0.80 -6.81
CA ILE A 52 1.75 -1.06 -5.93
C ILE A 52 1.19 0.25 -5.37
N GLY A 53 2.04 1.19 -4.95
CA GLY A 53 1.62 2.51 -4.48
C GLY A 53 0.83 3.28 -5.55
N LYS A 54 1.31 3.29 -6.79
CA LYS A 54 0.58 3.91 -7.93
C LYS A 54 -0.79 3.28 -8.16
N ARG A 55 -0.96 1.98 -7.93
CA ARG A 55 -2.26 1.32 -8.05
C ARG A 55 -3.28 1.88 -7.07
N LEU A 56 -2.87 2.24 -5.85
CA LEU A 56 -3.74 2.88 -4.85
C LEU A 56 -4.23 4.27 -5.26
N LEU A 57 -3.58 4.92 -6.22
CA LEU A 57 -3.96 6.23 -6.75
C LEU A 57 -4.97 6.14 -7.91
N TRP A 58 -5.39 4.94 -8.31
CA TRP A 58 -6.29 4.80 -9.45
C TRP A 58 -7.73 5.19 -9.09
N PRO A 59 -8.51 5.71 -10.05
CA PRO A 59 -9.87 6.22 -9.78
C PRO A 59 -10.85 5.17 -9.23
N ASP A 60 -10.61 3.89 -9.48
CA ASP A 60 -11.42 2.77 -8.98
C ASP A 60 -11.02 2.29 -7.58
N ILE A 61 -9.84 2.68 -7.07
CA ILE A 61 -9.38 2.30 -5.72
C ILE A 61 -9.38 3.49 -4.77
N PHE A 62 -8.86 4.63 -5.21
CA PHE A 62 -8.59 5.77 -4.34
C PHE A 62 -9.82 6.24 -3.55
N PRO A 63 -11.03 6.34 -4.14
CA PRO A 63 -12.24 6.73 -3.40
C PRO A 63 -12.70 5.71 -2.35
N GLU A 64 -12.26 4.46 -2.44
CA GLU A 64 -12.64 3.38 -1.52
C GLU A 64 -11.66 3.21 -0.35
N LEU A 65 -10.57 3.97 -0.32
CA LEU A 65 -9.59 3.91 0.75
C LEU A 65 -10.21 4.41 2.06
N ASN A 66 -9.94 3.70 3.14
CA ASN A 66 -10.32 4.13 4.49
C ASN A 66 -9.08 4.49 5.32
N GLY A 67 -9.30 4.90 6.57
CA GLY A 67 -8.22 5.28 7.48
C GLY A 67 -7.20 4.19 7.75
N GLN A 68 -7.66 2.94 7.81
CA GLN A 68 -6.79 1.79 8.01
C GLN A 68 -5.89 1.57 6.79
N ASP A 69 -6.44 1.62 5.57
CA ASP A 69 -5.67 1.46 4.34
C ASP A 69 -4.57 2.52 4.21
N VAL A 70 -4.94 3.78 4.47
CA VAL A 70 -4.02 4.92 4.45
C VAL A 70 -2.90 4.74 5.47
N SER A 71 -3.26 4.42 6.72
CA SER A 71 -2.29 4.24 7.82
C SER A 71 -1.34 3.07 7.56
N MET A 72 -1.88 1.93 7.13
CA MET A 72 -1.09 0.74 6.81
C MET A 72 -0.12 0.99 5.66
N THR A 73 -0.59 1.66 4.59
CA THR A 73 0.21 2.00 3.42
C THR A 73 1.36 2.94 3.79
N LEU A 74 1.07 4.04 4.51
CA LEU A 74 2.10 5.00 4.94
C LEU A 74 3.15 4.35 5.85
N TRP A 75 2.71 3.55 6.82
CA TRP A 75 3.61 2.82 7.70
C TRP A 75 4.50 1.83 6.94
N ALA A 76 3.91 1.06 6.03
CA ALA A 76 4.62 0.07 5.22
C ALA A 76 5.70 0.73 4.37
N MET A 77 5.37 1.81 3.65
CA MET A 77 6.32 2.58 2.82
C MET A 77 7.47 3.14 3.65
N ALA A 78 7.17 3.74 4.81
CA ALA A 78 8.20 4.26 5.72
C ALA A 78 9.13 3.14 6.21
N LYS A 79 8.58 1.95 6.47
CA LYS A 79 9.34 0.80 6.97
C LYS A 79 10.25 0.18 5.91
N VAL A 80 9.82 0.11 4.64
CA VAL A 80 10.68 -0.35 3.52
C VAL A 80 11.63 0.73 3.01
N ARG A 81 11.47 1.98 3.45
CA ARG A 81 12.26 3.17 3.05
C ARG A 81 12.13 3.51 1.56
N ALA A 82 10.96 3.27 0.98
CA ALA A 82 10.63 3.62 -0.40
C ALA A 82 9.67 4.83 -0.39
N PRO A 83 10.18 6.08 -0.48
CA PRO A 83 9.33 7.26 -0.45
C PRO A 83 8.46 7.34 -1.71
N HIS A 84 7.17 7.64 -1.57
CA HIS A 84 6.25 7.86 -2.69
C HIS A 84 5.57 9.23 -2.54
N PRO A 85 6.23 10.34 -2.94
CA PRO A 85 5.74 11.69 -2.68
C PRO A 85 4.32 11.96 -3.20
N GLU A 86 4.01 11.49 -4.41
CA GLU A 86 2.67 11.64 -5.00
C GLU A 86 1.57 11.02 -4.12
N LEU A 87 1.84 9.83 -3.57
CA LEU A 87 0.89 9.12 -2.71
C LEU A 87 0.75 9.78 -1.35
N VAL A 88 1.85 10.28 -0.77
CA VAL A 88 1.82 11.05 0.47
C VAL A 88 1.01 12.34 0.29
N VAL A 89 1.19 13.06 -0.82
CA VAL A 89 0.41 14.26 -1.13
C VAL A 89 -1.07 13.92 -1.32
N ALA A 90 -1.38 12.86 -2.06
CA ALA A 90 -2.76 12.43 -2.28
C ALA A 90 -3.45 12.06 -0.97
N PHE A 91 -2.78 11.30 -0.10
CA PHE A 91 -3.31 10.95 1.22
C PHE A 91 -3.42 12.16 2.13
N GLY A 92 -2.48 13.10 2.08
CA GLY A 92 -2.58 14.35 2.83
C GLY A 92 -3.84 15.14 2.45
N LYS A 93 -4.19 15.19 1.17
CA LYS A 93 -5.44 15.81 0.69
C LYS A 93 -6.68 15.03 1.16
N LEU A 94 -6.63 13.71 1.08
CA LEU A 94 -7.73 12.84 1.54
C LEU A 94 -7.99 13.00 3.05
N ILE A 95 -6.94 13.09 3.86
CA ILE A 95 -7.06 13.26 5.32
C ILE A 95 -7.56 14.65 5.69
N ALA A 96 -7.22 15.66 4.88
CA ALA A 96 -7.70 17.03 5.06
C ALA A 96 -9.15 17.23 4.58
N ASP A 97 -9.76 16.23 3.95
CA ASP A 97 -11.16 16.26 3.58
C ASP A 97 -12.05 16.03 4.82
N ASP A 98 -13.02 16.92 5.03
CA ASP A 98 -13.87 16.92 6.23
C ASP A 98 -14.76 15.66 6.33
N GLU A 99 -15.21 15.12 5.20
CA GLU A 99 -16.03 13.90 5.17
C GLU A 99 -15.18 12.69 5.57
N PHE A 100 -13.99 12.58 4.99
CA PHE A 100 -13.04 11.53 5.36
C PHE A 100 -12.60 11.64 6.82
N ALA A 101 -12.23 12.83 7.28
CA ALA A 101 -11.83 13.07 8.68
C ALA A 101 -12.95 12.71 9.66
N SER A 102 -14.20 13.02 9.31
CA SER A 102 -15.38 12.60 10.08
C SER A 102 -15.53 11.08 10.09
N ALA A 103 -15.36 10.40 8.95
CA ALA A 103 -15.43 8.95 8.85
C ALA A 103 -14.33 8.24 9.68
N LEU A 104 -13.13 8.81 9.78
CA LEU A 104 -12.07 8.31 10.67
C LEU A 104 -12.53 8.31 12.13
N SER A 105 -13.16 9.40 12.56
CA SER A 105 -13.64 9.52 13.94
C SER A 105 -14.74 8.50 14.25
N ALA A 106 -15.63 8.23 13.29
CA ALA A 106 -16.71 7.25 13.43
C ALA A 106 -16.21 5.79 13.48
N GLN A 107 -15.07 5.49 12.85
CA GLN A 107 -14.44 4.16 12.87
C GLN A 107 -13.68 3.85 14.17
N SER A 108 -13.54 4.83 15.07
CA SER A 108 -12.79 4.72 16.33
C SER A 108 -13.64 4.40 17.57
N LEU A 109 -14.94 4.17 17.38
CA LEU A 109 -15.93 3.78 18.40
C LEU A 109 -16.28 2.29 18.30
#